data_AF-A0A821KQL6-F1
#
_entry.id   AF-A0A821KQL6-F1
#
_cell.length_a   1.000
_cell.length_b   1.000
_cell.length_c   1.000
_cell.angle_alpha   90.00
_cell.angle_beta   90.00
_cell.angle_gamma   90.00
#
_symmetry.space_group_name_H-M   'P 1'
#
loop_
_entity.id
_entity.type
_entity.pdbx_description
1 polymer ?
#
loop_
_entity_poly.entity_id
_entity_poly.type
_entity_poly.pdbx_seq_one_letter_code
_entity_poly.pdbx_strand_id
1 'polypeptide(L)'
;TTVNSRKLSPREQRDCEVIEKLIRSYFWIVRKNIQDSVPKAIMHFLVNYVKDQLQSELVASLYKTSTHEHDELLDESGQIAQRRKDAQEMLEALHKANQIISEVRETHLW
;
A
#
# COMPACT_ATOMS: atom_id res chain seq x y z
N THR A 1 21.10 -12.37 -56.81
CA THR A 1 20.96 -13.84 -56.90
C THR A 1 19.50 -14.17 -56.86
N THR A 2 18.93 -14.59 -57.98
CA THR A 2 17.51 -14.88 -58.15
C THR A 2 17.12 -16.08 -57.30
N VAL A 3 16.40 -15.83 -56.19
CA VAL A 3 15.83 -16.90 -55.36
C VAL A 3 14.78 -17.60 -56.19
N ASN A 4 15.14 -18.76 -56.72
CA ASN A 4 14.28 -19.62 -57.50
C ASN A 4 13.11 -20.04 -56.61
N SER A 5 12.00 -19.31 -56.70
CA SER A 5 10.79 -19.55 -55.92
C SER A 5 10.13 -20.81 -56.47
N ARG A 6 10.60 -21.98 -55.99
CA ARG A 6 9.97 -23.26 -56.30
C ARG A 6 8.51 -23.17 -55.85
N LYS A 7 7.58 -23.13 -56.80
CA LYS A 7 6.15 -23.16 -56.50
C LYS A 7 5.86 -24.45 -55.75
N LEU A 8 5.34 -24.31 -54.53
CA LEU A 8 4.94 -25.44 -53.70
C LEU A 8 3.92 -26.27 -54.47
N SER A 9 4.05 -27.59 -54.43
CA SER A 9 3.02 -28.48 -54.96
C SER A 9 1.72 -28.28 -54.15
N PRO A 10 0.56 -28.61 -54.71
CA PRO A 10 -0.71 -28.52 -53.98
C PRO A 10 -0.73 -29.30 -52.66
N ARG A 11 0.11 -30.34 -52.54
CA ARG A 11 0.28 -31.10 -51.30
C ARG A 11 1.10 -30.30 -50.28
N GLU A 12 2.25 -29.79 -50.68
CA GLU A 12 3.11 -28.97 -49.81
C GLU A 12 2.41 -27.68 -49.34
N GLN A 13 1.58 -27.08 -50.20
CA GLN A 13 0.77 -25.91 -49.83
C GLN A 13 -0.23 -26.25 -48.71
N ARG A 14 -0.93 -27.38 -48.81
CA ARG A 14 -1.86 -27.86 -47.75
C ARG A 14 -1.12 -28.22 -46.47
N ASP A 15 0.04 -28.86 -46.58
CA ASP A 15 0.85 -29.20 -45.41
C ASP A 15 1.34 -27.93 -44.69
N CYS A 16 1.71 -26.90 -45.45
CA CYS A 16 2.09 -25.59 -44.90
C CYS A 16 0.92 -24.89 -44.19
N GLU A 17 -0.28 -24.93 -44.77
CA GLU A 17 -1.50 -24.39 -44.13
C GLU A 17 -1.84 -25.12 -42.82
N VAL A 18 -1.62 -26.43 -42.75
CA VAL A 18 -1.80 -27.21 -41.53
C VAL A 18 -0.77 -26.80 -40.48
N ILE A 19 0.50 -26.68 -40.85
CA ILE A 19 1.57 -26.23 -39.95
C ILE A 19 1.25 -24.83 -39.40
N GLU A 20 0.78 -23.90 -40.24
CA GLU A 20 0.39 -22.56 -39.81
C GLU A 20 -0.73 -22.60 -38.77
N LYS A 21 -1.77 -23.41 -39.00
CA LYS A 21 -2.87 -23.59 -38.05
C LYS A 21 -2.39 -24.16 -36.71
N LEU A 22 -1.48 -25.13 -36.74
CA LEU A 22 -0.90 -25.73 -35.53
C LEU A 22 -0.08 -24.72 -34.73
N ILE A 23 0.76 -23.93 -35.40
CA ILE A 23 1.56 -22.87 -34.76
C ILE A 23 0.63 -21.83 -34.12
N ARG A 24 -0.40 -21.38 -34.85
CA ARG A 24 -1.37 -20.42 -34.31
C ARG A 24 -2.09 -20.97 -33.08
N SER A 25 -2.54 -22.23 -33.14
CA SER A 25 -3.20 -22.89 -32.01
C SER A 25 -2.29 -22.96 -30.78
N TYR A 26 -1.04 -23.43 -30.96
CA TYR A 26 -0.08 -23.51 -29.86
C TYR A 26 0.26 -22.13 -29.28
N PHE A 27 0.45 -21.12 -30.14
CA PHE A 27 0.70 -19.75 -29.71
C PHE A 27 -0.41 -19.22 -28.82
N TRP A 28 -1.68 -19.47 -29.16
CA TRP A 28 -2.81 -19.03 -28.34
C TRP A 28 -2.83 -19.71 -26.96
N ILE A 29 -2.50 -21.00 -26.89
CA ILE A 29 -2.38 -21.74 -25.63
C ILE A 29 -1.28 -21.12 -24.76
N VAL A 30 -0.08 -20.92 -25.32
CA VAL A 30 1.05 -20.35 -24.59
C VAL A 30 0.74 -18.92 -24.13
N ARG A 31 0.14 -18.09 -25.01
CA ARG A 31 -0.28 -16.74 -24.66
C ARG A 31 -1.25 -16.74 -23.48
N LYS A 32 -2.26 -17.63 -23.48
CA LYS A 32 -3.21 -17.76 -22.38
C LYS A 32 -2.51 -18.18 -21.07
N ASN A 33 -1.55 -19.08 -21.15
CA ASN A 33 -0.76 -19.50 -20.00
C ASN A 33 0.08 -18.35 -19.43
N ILE A 34 0.71 -17.54 -20.29
CA ILE A 34 1.49 -16.36 -19.86
C ILE A 34 0.58 -15.31 -19.20
N GLN A 35 -0.62 -15.10 -19.75
CA GLN A 35 -1.60 -14.16 -19.19
C GLN A 35 -2.01 -14.53 -17.76
N ASP A 36 -1.98 -15.81 -17.39
CA ASP A 36 -2.31 -16.28 -16.05
C ASP A 36 -1.06 -16.39 -15.15
N SER A 37 0.07 -16.86 -15.68
CA SER A 37 1.27 -17.12 -14.89
C SER A 37 1.97 -15.83 -14.44
N VAL A 38 1.99 -14.79 -15.28
CA VAL A 38 2.67 -13.53 -14.96
C VAL A 38 1.99 -12.79 -13.79
N PRO A 39 0.67 -12.56 -13.78
CA PRO A 39 0.01 -11.97 -12.62
C PRO A 39 0.17 -12.80 -11.34
N LYS A 40 0.14 -14.14 -11.45
CA LYS A 40 0.39 -15.03 -10.30
C LYS A 40 1.81 -14.90 -9.76
N ALA A 41 2.81 -14.78 -10.62
CA ALA A 41 4.19 -14.55 -10.22
C ALA A 41 4.33 -13.20 -9.50
N ILE A 42 3.75 -12.12 -10.03
CA ILE A 42 3.76 -10.79 -9.39
C ILE A 42 3.06 -10.84 -8.03
N MET A 43 1.90 -11.49 -7.97
CA MET A 43 1.14 -11.63 -6.73
C MET A 43 1.96 -12.37 -5.65
N HIS A 44 2.60 -13.48 -6.03
CA HIS A 44 3.35 -14.31 -5.09
C HIS A 44 4.66 -13.64 -4.65
N PHE A 45 5.47 -13.18 -5.60
CA PHE A 45 6.83 -12.69 -5.31
C PHE A 45 6.87 -11.25 -4.81
N LEU A 46 5.92 -10.40 -5.19
CA LEU A 46 5.93 -8.99 -4.81
C LEU A 46 4.81 -8.67 -3.83
N VAL A 47 3.56 -8.86 -4.23
CA VAL A 47 2.41 -8.34 -3.45
C VAL A 47 2.29 -9.05 -2.11
N ASN A 48 2.29 -10.38 -2.11
CA ASN A 48 2.19 -11.16 -0.87
C ASN A 48 3.45 -11.01 -0.02
N TYR A 49 4.64 -11.01 -0.65
CA TYR A 49 5.90 -10.77 0.06
C TYR A 49 5.90 -9.43 0.82
N VAL A 50 5.55 -8.34 0.13
CA VAL A 50 5.49 -7.01 0.75
C VAL A 50 4.41 -6.99 1.82
N LYS A 51 3.22 -7.53 1.56
CA LYS A 51 2.14 -7.55 2.55
C LYS A 51 2.57 -8.22 3.86
N ASP A 52 3.25 -9.36 3.78
CA ASP A 52 3.61 -10.15 4.95
C ASP A 52 4.84 -9.58 5.67
N GLN A 53 5.82 -9.04 4.93
CA GLN A 53 7.04 -8.50 5.52
C GLN A 53 6.96 -7.03 5.93
N LEU A 54 6.05 -6.23 5.34
CA LEU A 54 5.98 -4.80 5.58
C LEU A 54 5.81 -4.45 7.05
N GLN A 55 4.99 -5.21 7.79
CA GLN A 55 4.76 -4.95 9.21
C GLN A 55 6.04 -5.16 10.03
N SER A 56 6.72 -6.30 9.81
CA SER A 56 7.96 -6.61 10.54
C SER A 56 9.09 -5.67 10.17
N GLU A 57 9.25 -5.35 8.89
CA GLU A 57 10.28 -4.42 8.40
C GLU A 57 10.00 -2.99 8.83
N LEU A 58 8.76 -2.52 8.82
CA LEU A 58 8.43 -1.17 9.26
C LEU A 58 8.66 -1.02 10.77
N VAL A 59 8.25 -2.00 11.57
CA VAL A 59 8.54 -2.02 13.02
C VAL A 59 10.05 -2.04 13.23
N ALA A 60 10.78 -2.95 12.58
CA ALA A 60 12.23 -3.00 12.72
C ALA A 60 12.90 -1.69 12.27
N SER A 61 12.47 -1.12 11.15
CA SER A 61 13.02 0.12 10.60
C SER A 61 12.74 1.30 11.50
N LEU A 62 11.50 1.48 11.95
CA LEU A 62 11.16 2.53 12.89
C LEU A 62 12.00 2.32 14.15
N TYR A 63 11.83 1.23 14.90
CA TYR A 63 12.50 1.03 16.19
C TYR A 63 14.03 0.94 16.16
N LYS A 64 14.68 0.65 15.01
CA LYS A 64 16.15 0.64 14.88
C LYS A 64 16.76 1.99 14.55
N THR A 65 15.98 2.95 14.04
CA THR A 65 16.46 4.32 13.87
C THR A 65 17.00 4.80 15.21
N SER A 66 18.15 5.46 15.21
CA SER A 66 18.80 5.96 16.42
C SER A 66 17.82 6.73 17.30
N THR A 67 17.90 6.54 18.61
CA THR A 67 17.00 7.08 19.65
C THR A 67 16.67 8.57 19.50
N HIS A 68 17.55 9.35 18.85
CA HIS A 68 17.35 10.78 18.59
C HIS A 68 16.32 11.11 17.48
N GLU A 69 16.24 10.31 16.41
CA GLU A 69 15.26 10.56 15.33
C GLU A 69 13.86 10.06 15.73
N HIS A 70 13.78 9.13 16.69
CA HIS A 70 12.51 8.69 17.28
C HIS A 70 11.79 9.79 18.04
N ASP A 71 12.51 10.53 18.87
CA ASP A 71 11.91 11.60 19.66
C ASP A 71 11.38 12.73 18.76
N GLU A 72 12.03 12.98 17.62
CA GLU A 72 11.55 13.95 16.62
C GLU A 72 10.34 13.41 15.82
N LEU A 73 10.37 12.13 15.41
CA LEU A 73 9.24 11.49 14.73
C LEU A 73 7.99 11.39 15.60
N LEU A 74 8.17 11.30 16.91
CA LEU A 74 7.11 11.25 17.92
C LEU A 74 6.77 12.62 18.51
N ASP A 75 7.41 13.70 18.03
CA ASP A 75 7.13 15.04 18.52
C ASP A 75 5.71 15.47 18.16
N GLU A 76 5.05 16.09 19.11
CA GLU A 76 3.69 16.58 18.93
C GLU A 76 3.71 17.81 18.01
N SER A 77 2.83 17.85 17.01
CA SER A 77 2.76 19.03 16.16
C SER A 77 2.39 20.27 16.99
N GLY A 78 3.06 21.40 16.76
CA GLY A 78 2.87 22.62 17.56
C GLY A 78 1.42 23.14 17.61
N GLN A 79 0.60 22.86 16.59
CA GLN A 79 -0.83 23.20 16.60
C GLN A 79 -1.63 22.36 17.60
N ILE A 80 -1.29 21.08 17.76
CA ILE A 80 -1.92 20.20 18.76
C ILE A 80 -1.47 20.62 20.15
N ALA A 81 -0.18 20.97 20.32
CA ALA A 81 0.35 21.48 21.59
C ALA A 81 -0.39 22.73 22.06
N GLN A 82 -0.60 23.68 21.14
CA GLN A 82 -1.32 24.90 21.46
C GLN A 82 -2.78 24.61 21.84
N ARG A 83 -3.48 23.77 21.05
CA ARG A 83 -4.87 23.37 21.37
C ARG A 83 -4.98 22.67 22.72
N ARG A 84 -4.02 21.80 23.06
CA ARG A 84 -3.95 21.12 24.36
C ARG A 84 -3.78 22.13 25.50
N LYS A 85 -2.89 23.11 25.32
CA LYS A 85 -2.67 24.18 26.28
C LYS A 85 -3.92 25.05 26.49
N ASP A 86 -4.54 25.50 25.40
CA ASP A 86 -5.76 26.31 25.46
C ASP A 86 -6.91 25.57 26.18
N ALA A 87 -7.06 24.27 25.92
CA ALA A 87 -8.05 23.43 26.59
C ALA A 87 -7.75 23.24 28.09
N GLN A 88 -6.48 23.10 28.47
CA GLN A 88 -6.06 23.04 29.87
C GLN A 88 -6.36 24.36 30.62
N GLU A 89 -6.02 25.50 30.01
CA GLU A 89 -6.31 26.82 30.58
C GLU A 89 -7.81 27.04 30.78
N MET A 90 -8.62 26.66 29.79
CA MET A 90 -10.09 26.71 29.91
C MET A 90 -10.60 25.81 31.05
N LEU A 91 -10.05 24.60 31.18
CA LEU A 91 -10.46 23.65 32.22
C LEU A 91 -10.13 24.18 33.64
N GLU A 92 -8.97 24.81 33.81
CA GLU A 92 -8.60 25.47 35.07
C GLU A 92 -9.56 26.63 35.40
N ALA A 93 -9.92 27.44 34.40
CA ALA A 93 -10.87 28.53 34.58
C ALA A 93 -12.25 28.01 35.03
N LEU A 94 -12.72 26.93 34.41
CA LEU A 94 -13.98 26.29 34.78
C LEU A 94 -13.94 25.68 36.19
N HIS A 95 -12.81 25.08 36.60
CA HIS A 95 -12.63 24.59 37.97
C HIS A 95 -12.72 25.71 39.00
N LYS A 96 -12.04 26.84 38.76
CA LYS A 96 -12.11 28.02 39.62
C LYS A 96 -13.53 28.58 39.70
N ALA A 97 -14.23 28.68 38.57
CA ALA A 97 -15.62 29.12 38.54
C ALA A 97 -16.54 28.20 39.37
N ASN A 98 -16.34 26.89 39.31
CA ASN A 98 -17.11 25.92 40.09
C ASN A 98 -16.84 26.05 41.60
N GLN A 99 -15.60 26.33 41.99
CA GLN A 99 -15.25 26.61 43.38
C GLN A 99 -15.93 27.89 43.89
N ILE A 100 -15.91 28.97 43.11
CA ILE A 100 -16.62 30.22 43.44
C ILE A 100 -18.12 29.98 43.59
N ILE A 101 -18.75 29.22 42.69
CA ILE A 101 -20.17 28.86 42.81
C ILE A 101 -20.44 28.11 44.12
N SER A 102 -19.53 27.22 44.53
CA SER A 102 -19.64 26.48 45.78
C SER A 102 -19.55 27.41 47.01
N GLU A 103 -18.62 28.37 47.00
CA GLU A 103 -18.48 29.39 48.07
C GLU A 103 -19.71 30.32 48.17
N VAL A 104 -20.30 30.72 47.04
CA VAL A 104 -21.53 31.52 47.01
C VAL A 104 -22.72 30.73 47.57
N ARG A 105 -22.80 29.43 47.29
CA ARG A 105 -23.83 28.56 47.84
C ARG A 105 -23.73 28.44 49.35
N GLU A 106 -22.52 28.33 49.89
CA GLU A 106 -22.27 28.28 51.33
C GLU A 106 -22.61 29.61 52.02
N THR A 107 -22.31 30.75 51.42
CA THR A 107 -22.64 32.07 51.99
C THR A 107 -24.13 32.37 52.00
N HIS A 108 -24.92 31.81 51.08
CA HIS A 108 -26.39 31.91 51.10
C HIS A 108 -27.08 30.99 52.13
N LEU A 109 -26.35 30.06 52.76
CA LEU A 109 -26.86 29.16 53.80
C LEU A 109 -26.74 29.75 55.22
N TRP A 110 -26.19 30.96 55.37
CA TRP A 110 -26.07 31.71 56.63
C TRP A 110 -27.03 32.90 56.69
#